data_AF-A0A6B1AR35-F1
#
_entry.id   AF-A0A6B1AR35-F1
#
_cell.length_a   1.000
_cell.length_b   1.000
_cell.length_c   1.000
_cell.angle_alpha   90.00
_cell.angle_beta   90.00
_cell.angle_gamma   90.00
#
_symmetry.space_group_name_H-M   'P 1'
#
loop_
_entity.id
_entity.type
_entity.pdbx_description
1 polymer ?
#
loop_
_entity_poly.entity_id
_entity_poly.type
_entity_poly.pdbx_seq_one_letter_code
_entity_poly.pdbx_strand_id
1 'polypeptide(L)'
;MKINSLLEKIYNEKDFATLMAASAAAFSGILAYVLWNDVFIGSAVIIMIFPIVKVLLTGYSKKWKFHHDQYQKSFELENTFNNLGSEELKVVSAFVDYGGNTIDFNEHENSSEYSDIGTNSLINRGLIELTENSYCSRAGYCLNEDLFNFAVSKMSKTNSN
;
A
#
# COMPACT_ATOMS: atom_id res chain seq x y z
N MET A 1 -24.64 -3.23 -15.18
CA MET A 1 -23.25 -3.69 -14.97
C MET A 1 -22.98 -4.79 -15.99
N LYS A 2 -22.18 -4.51 -17.04
CA LYS A 2 -22.10 -5.36 -18.24
C LYS A 2 -21.12 -6.51 -17.99
N ILE A 3 -21.53 -7.74 -18.31
CA ILE A 3 -20.72 -8.97 -18.20
C ILE A 3 -19.34 -8.81 -18.87
N ASN A 4 -19.26 -8.00 -19.93
CA ASN A 4 -18.02 -7.69 -20.64
C ASN A 4 -16.96 -7.01 -19.75
N SER A 5 -17.34 -6.13 -18.83
CA SER A 5 -16.34 -5.48 -17.95
C SER A 5 -15.80 -6.44 -16.88
N LEU A 6 -16.55 -7.48 -16.52
CA LEU A 6 -16.07 -8.55 -15.65
C LEU A 6 -15.09 -9.46 -16.41
N LEU A 7 -15.40 -9.81 -17.67
CA LEU A 7 -14.53 -10.61 -18.52
C LEU A 7 -13.19 -9.91 -18.82
N GLU A 8 -13.23 -8.60 -19.08
CA GLU A 8 -12.04 -7.80 -19.39
C GLU A 8 -11.14 -7.63 -18.15
N LYS A 9 -11.73 -7.50 -16.96
CA LYS A 9 -11.00 -7.47 -15.69
C LYS A 9 -10.38 -8.82 -15.32
N ILE A 10 -11.03 -9.92 -15.70
CA ILE A 10 -10.51 -11.29 -15.58
C ILE A 10 -9.34 -11.51 -16.54
N TYR A 11 -9.30 -10.86 -17.70
CA TYR A 11 -8.24 -11.04 -18.70
C TYR A 11 -7.01 -10.15 -18.50
N ASN A 12 -7.10 -9.03 -17.77
CA ASN A 12 -6.02 -8.04 -17.65
C ASN A 12 -5.07 -8.21 -16.43
N GLU A 13 -5.41 -9.01 -15.42
CA GLU A 13 -4.49 -9.30 -14.30
C GLU A 13 -3.52 -10.44 -14.67
N LYS A 14 -2.40 -10.05 -15.26
CA LYS A 14 -1.40 -10.92 -15.88
C LYS A 14 -0.83 -12.03 -14.99
N ASP A 15 -0.70 -13.17 -15.66
CA ASP A 15 0.15 -14.34 -15.46
C ASP A 15 -0.12 -15.30 -14.30
N PHE A 16 0.00 -14.93 -13.02
CA PHE A 16 -0.03 -15.98 -11.97
C PHE A 16 -1.38 -16.69 -11.84
N ALA A 17 -2.47 -15.93 -11.66
CA ALA A 17 -3.80 -16.51 -11.50
C ALA A 17 -4.26 -17.27 -12.75
N THR A 18 -3.88 -16.79 -13.93
CA THR A 18 -4.24 -17.42 -15.21
C THR A 18 -3.44 -18.71 -15.45
N LEU A 19 -2.13 -18.72 -15.19
CA LEU A 19 -1.28 -19.91 -15.31
C LEU A 19 -1.70 -21.00 -14.32
N MET A 20 -1.98 -20.61 -13.08
CA MET A 20 -2.36 -21.53 -12.02
C MET A 20 -3.78 -22.08 -12.24
N ALA A 21 -4.72 -21.26 -12.74
CA ALA A 21 -6.04 -21.72 -13.16
C ALA A 21 -5.97 -22.65 -14.39
N ALA A 22 -5.13 -22.34 -15.38
CA ALA A 22 -4.93 -23.19 -16.55
C ALA A 22 -4.34 -24.55 -16.17
N SER A 23 -3.34 -24.56 -15.28
CA SER A 23 -2.74 -25.79 -14.76
C SER A 23 -3.76 -26.65 -13.99
N ALA A 24 -4.54 -26.03 -13.09
CA ALA A 24 -5.59 -26.74 -12.34
C ALA A 24 -6.69 -27.28 -13.25
N ALA A 25 -7.12 -26.51 -14.25
CA ALA A 25 -8.11 -26.94 -15.23
C ALA A 25 -7.60 -28.11 -16.07
N ALA A 26 -6.36 -28.02 -16.60
CA ALA A 26 -5.74 -29.07 -17.37
C ALA A 26 -5.58 -30.37 -16.55
N PHE A 27 -5.11 -30.26 -15.30
CA PHE A 27 -4.99 -31.40 -14.39
C PHE A 27 -6.34 -32.07 -14.15
N SER A 28 -7.38 -31.28 -13.87
CA SER A 28 -8.73 -31.80 -13.62
C SER A 28 -9.35 -32.43 -14.88
N GLY A 29 -9.09 -31.86 -16.06
CA GLY A 29 -9.51 -32.41 -17.34
C GLY A 29 -8.84 -33.75 -17.66
N ILE A 30 -7.53 -33.86 -17.44
CA ILE A 30 -6.79 -35.12 -17.61
C ILE A 30 -7.29 -36.16 -16.62
N LEU A 31 -7.53 -35.77 -15.36
CA LEU A 31 -8.07 -36.67 -14.35
C LEU A 31 -9.46 -37.20 -14.75
N ALA A 32 -10.34 -36.33 -15.25
CA ALA A 32 -11.65 -36.73 -15.75
C ALA A 32 -11.54 -37.64 -16.97
N TYR A 33 -10.64 -37.34 -17.91
CA TYR A 33 -10.38 -38.21 -19.05
C TYR A 33 -9.93 -39.61 -18.62
N VAL A 34 -9.02 -39.73 -17.65
CA VAL A 34 -8.54 -41.03 -17.16
C VAL A 34 -9.66 -41.82 -16.48
N LEU A 35 -10.54 -41.16 -15.73
CA LEU A 35 -11.62 -41.82 -15.00
C LEU A 35 -12.77 -42.29 -15.88
N TRP A 36 -13.15 -41.48 -16.87
CA TRP A 36 -14.29 -41.77 -17.75
C TRP A 36 -13.91 -42.30 -19.13
N ASN A 37 -12.61 -42.28 -19.47
CA ASN A 37 -12.06 -42.64 -20.78
C ASN A 37 -12.75 -41.91 -21.94
N ASP A 38 -13.23 -40.69 -21.70
CA ASP A 38 -13.99 -39.87 -22.65
C ASP A 38 -13.38 -38.46 -22.77
N VAL A 39 -12.97 -38.13 -23.98
CA VAL A 39 -12.35 -36.85 -24.33
C VAL A 39 -13.33 -35.67 -24.20
N PHE A 40 -14.63 -35.89 -24.47
CA PHE A 40 -15.65 -34.86 -24.35
C PHE A 40 -15.88 -34.49 -22.88
N ILE A 41 -15.89 -35.47 -21.99
CA ILE A 41 -16.01 -35.24 -20.54
C ILE A 41 -14.78 -34.48 -20.03
N GLY A 42 -13.58 -34.90 -20.42
CA GLY A 42 -12.34 -34.21 -20.04
C GLY A 42 -12.31 -32.74 -20.49
N SER A 43 -12.68 -32.45 -21.74
CA SER A 43 -12.73 -31.07 -22.26
C SER A 43 -13.82 -30.21 -21.61
N ALA A 44 -15.00 -30.77 -21.34
CA ALA A 44 -16.07 -30.07 -20.62
C ALA A 44 -15.64 -29.67 -19.20
N VAL A 45 -14.92 -30.55 -18.50
CA VAL A 45 -14.37 -30.27 -17.17
C VAL A 45 -13.35 -29.13 -17.20
N ILE A 46 -12.47 -29.08 -18.21
CA ILE A 46 -11.51 -27.96 -18.37
C ILE A 46 -12.25 -26.62 -18.50
N ILE A 47 -13.26 -26.58 -19.37
CA ILE A 47 -14.05 -25.37 -19.65
C ILE A 47 -14.78 -24.88 -18.39
N MET A 48 -15.30 -25.79 -17.56
CA MET A 48 -16.00 -25.45 -16.33
C MET A 48 -15.05 -25.05 -15.18
N ILE A 49 -13.95 -25.77 -15.00
CA ILE A 49 -13.05 -25.57 -13.84
C ILE A 49 -12.18 -24.32 -14.01
N PHE A 50 -11.74 -24.01 -15.23
CA PHE A 50 -10.90 -22.84 -15.48
C PHE A 50 -11.48 -21.52 -14.91
N PRO A 51 -12.71 -21.09 -15.24
CA PRO A 51 -13.26 -19.84 -14.72
C PRO A 51 -13.47 -19.88 -13.20
N ILE A 52 -13.86 -21.03 -12.63
CA ILE A 52 -14.06 -21.19 -11.18
C ILE A 52 -12.75 -20.96 -10.43
N VAL A 53 -11.70 -21.68 -10.82
CA VAL A 53 -10.38 -21.57 -10.18
C VAL A 53 -9.80 -20.18 -10.38
N LYS A 54 -9.96 -19.60 -11.57
CA LYS A 54 -9.47 -18.25 -11.87
C LYS A 54 -10.10 -17.20 -10.94
N VAL A 55 -11.42 -17.22 -10.75
CA VAL A 55 -12.11 -16.29 -9.85
C VAL A 55 -11.63 -16.46 -8.40
N LEU A 56 -11.47 -17.70 -7.94
CA LEU A 56 -10.97 -17.97 -6.58
C LEU A 56 -9.55 -17.45 -6.38
N LEU A 57 -8.65 -17.71 -7.33
CA LEU A 57 -7.27 -17.26 -7.28
C LEU A 57 -7.14 -15.74 -7.36
N THR A 58 -7.94 -15.08 -8.20
CA THR A 58 -7.98 -13.61 -8.27
C THR A 58 -8.50 -12.99 -6.96
N GLY A 59 -9.48 -13.61 -6.32
CA GLY A 59 -9.98 -13.18 -5.01
C GLY A 59 -8.92 -13.32 -3.91
N TYR A 60 -8.22 -14.45 -3.90
CA TYR A 60 -7.18 -14.73 -2.91
C TYR A 60 -5.93 -13.86 -3.11
N SER A 61 -5.46 -13.71 -4.34
CA SER A 61 -4.27 -12.91 -4.66
C SER A 61 -4.47 -11.44 -4.28
N LYS A 62 -5.67 -10.88 -4.46
CA LYS A 62 -5.99 -9.51 -4.07
C LYS A 62 -5.96 -9.30 -2.58
N LYS A 63 -6.57 -10.20 -1.81
CA LYS A 63 -6.53 -10.13 -0.34
C LYS A 63 -5.12 -10.29 0.17
N TRP A 64 -4.40 -11.28 -0.34
CA TRP A 64 -3.02 -11.54 0.08
C TRP A 64 -2.09 -10.38 -0.26
N LYS A 65 -2.18 -9.85 -1.49
CA LYS A 65 -1.42 -8.68 -1.91
C LYS A 65 -1.76 -7.45 -1.07
N PHE A 66 -3.04 -7.19 -0.80
CA PHE A 66 -3.44 -6.08 0.07
C PHE A 66 -2.83 -6.19 1.48
N HIS A 67 -2.89 -7.38 2.10
CA HIS A 67 -2.29 -7.59 3.42
C HIS A 67 -0.75 -7.50 3.38
N HIS A 68 -0.13 -7.99 2.32
CA HIS A 68 1.32 -7.94 2.16
C HIS A 68 1.80 -6.51 1.92
N ASP A 69 1.15 -5.77 1.04
CA ASP A 69 1.45 -4.37 0.73
C ASP A 69 1.27 -3.50 1.99
N GLN A 70 0.21 -3.73 2.78
CA GLN A 70 0.00 -3.06 4.07
C GLN A 70 1.13 -3.37 5.06
N TYR A 71 1.54 -4.65 5.16
CA TYR A 71 2.62 -5.05 6.06
C TYR A 71 3.96 -4.44 5.62
N GLN A 72 4.30 -4.50 4.33
CA GLN A 72 5.50 -3.87 3.78
C GLN A 72 5.50 -2.37 4.02
N LYS A 73 4.39 -1.68 3.73
CA LYS A 73 4.28 -0.24 3.98
C LYS A 73 4.49 0.10 5.46
N SER A 74 3.91 -0.69 6.38
CA SER A 74 4.11 -0.48 7.81
C SER A 74 5.55 -0.72 8.25
N PHE A 75 6.22 -1.72 7.69
CA PHE A 75 7.61 -2.04 7.98
C PHE A 75 8.56 -0.97 7.44
N GLU A 76 8.31 -0.48 6.22
CA GLU A 76 9.06 0.62 5.62
C GLU A 76 8.92 1.92 6.40
N LEU A 77 7.70 2.25 6.86
CA LEU A 77 7.45 3.42 7.71
C LEU A 77 8.14 3.30 9.06
N GLU A 78 8.06 2.14 9.70
CA GLU A 78 8.76 1.89 10.97
C GLU A 78 10.27 2.00 10.82
N ASN A 79 10.83 1.40 9.76
CA ASN A 79 12.25 1.52 9.45
C ASN A 79 12.65 2.97 9.15
N THR A 80 11.81 3.72 8.42
CA THR A 80 12.05 5.14 8.12
C THR A 80 12.09 5.96 9.39
N PHE A 81 11.11 5.77 10.29
CA PHE A 81 11.01 6.46 11.57
C PHE A 81 12.18 6.12 12.50
N ASN A 82 12.55 4.84 12.60
CA ASN A 82 13.65 4.39 13.46
C ASN A 82 15.03 4.87 12.98
N ASN A 83 15.17 5.17 11.67
CA ASN A 83 16.38 5.73 11.09
C ASN A 83 16.35 7.26 11.00
N LEU A 84 15.40 7.93 11.65
CA LEU A 84 15.44 9.38 11.80
C LEU A 84 16.55 9.76 12.80
N GLY A 85 17.35 10.76 12.43
CA GLY A 85 18.31 11.37 13.34
C GLY A 85 17.63 12.17 14.45
N SER A 86 18.38 12.53 15.49
CA SER A 86 17.82 13.28 16.64
C SER A 86 17.20 14.61 16.25
N GLU A 87 17.79 15.33 15.28
CA GLU A 87 17.25 16.61 14.79
C GLU A 87 16.00 16.43 13.92
N GLU A 88 15.93 15.34 13.16
CA GLU A 88 14.73 15.01 12.37
C GLU A 88 13.58 14.58 13.27
N LEU A 89 13.86 13.79 14.32
CA LEU A 89 12.86 13.38 15.31
C LEU A 89 12.27 14.58 16.05
N LYS A 90 13.07 15.59 16.38
CA LYS A 90 12.58 16.84 16.99
C LYS A 90 11.58 17.56 16.09
N VAL A 91 11.89 17.67 14.80
CA VAL A 91 10.98 18.29 13.83
C VAL A 91 9.70 17.47 13.73
N VAL A 92 9.80 16.15 13.58
CA VAL A 92 8.62 15.26 13.53
C VAL A 92 7.78 15.35 14.81
N SER A 93 8.38 15.40 16.00
CA SER A 93 7.63 15.58 17.25
C SER A 93 6.94 16.94 17.30
N ALA A 94 7.59 18.00 16.84
CA ALA A 94 6.97 19.34 16.79
C ALA A 94 5.75 19.37 15.86
N PHE A 95 5.75 18.63 14.73
CA PHE A 95 4.54 18.46 13.92
C PHE A 95 3.43 17.72 14.69
N VAL A 96 3.78 16.63 15.39
CA VAL A 96 2.82 15.86 16.20
C VAL A 96 2.21 16.71 17.32
N ASP A 97 3.03 17.50 18.01
CA ASP A 97 2.62 18.38 19.11
C ASP A 97 1.77 19.56 18.61
N TYR A 98 2.08 20.09 17.42
CA TYR A 98 1.23 21.08 16.72
C TYR A 98 -0.14 20.51 16.35
N GLY A 99 -0.28 19.18 16.25
CA GLY A 99 -1.54 18.49 15.97
C GLY A 99 -1.93 18.50 14.48
N GLY A 100 -0.98 18.80 13.59
CA GLY A 100 -1.21 18.85 12.14
C GLY A 100 0.01 18.38 11.36
N ASN A 101 -0.23 17.84 10.16
CA ASN A 101 0.85 17.45 9.24
C ASN A 101 1.35 18.61 8.37
N THR A 102 0.83 19.82 8.55
CA THR A 102 1.19 21.01 7.78
C THR A 102 1.45 22.19 8.71
N ILE A 103 2.49 22.94 8.41
CA ILE A 103 2.86 24.18 9.10
C ILE A 103 3.20 25.26 8.07
N ASP A 104 2.92 26.52 8.37
CA ASP A 104 3.31 27.63 7.50
C ASP A 104 4.78 28.04 7.75
N PHE A 105 5.40 28.74 6.79
CA PHE A 105 6.80 29.16 6.95
C PHE A 105 7.02 30.09 8.13
N ASN A 106 6.03 30.93 8.47
CA ASN A 106 6.15 31.83 9.61
C ASN A 106 6.19 31.06 10.93
N GLU A 107 5.36 30.04 11.09
CA GLU A 107 5.36 29.18 12.28
C GLU A 107 6.68 28.43 12.40
N HIS A 108 7.21 27.94 11.28
CA HIS A 108 8.52 27.31 11.24
C HIS A 108 9.66 28.26 11.65
N GLU A 109 9.70 29.47 11.08
CA GLU A 109 10.77 30.46 11.37
C GLU A 109 10.68 31.05 12.79
N ASN A 110 9.48 31.15 13.37
CA ASN A 110 9.28 31.76 14.69
C ASN A 110 9.34 30.76 15.85
N SER A 111 9.36 29.46 15.57
CA SER A 111 9.42 28.42 16.61
C SER A 111 10.82 27.83 16.72
N SER A 112 11.33 27.74 17.96
CA SER A 112 12.60 27.06 18.25
C SER A 112 12.51 25.53 18.18
N GLU A 113 11.31 24.98 17.99
CA GLU A 113 11.07 23.53 17.97
C GLU A 113 11.45 22.91 16.63
N TYR A 114 11.47 23.71 15.55
CA TYR A 114 11.85 23.25 14.22
C TYR A 114 13.33 23.52 13.93
N SER A 115 14.14 22.46 14.00
CA SER A 115 15.55 22.53 13.62
C SER A 115 15.69 22.70 12.11
N ASP A 116 16.43 23.72 11.65
CA ASP A 116 16.74 23.92 10.22
C ASP A 116 17.46 22.71 9.62
N ILE A 117 18.37 22.11 10.40
CA ILE A 117 19.14 20.93 9.98
C ILE A 117 18.21 19.74 9.83
N GLY A 118 17.33 19.51 10.82
CA GLY A 118 16.34 18.44 10.78
C GLY A 118 15.35 18.61 9.63
N THR A 119 14.86 19.83 9.41
CA THR A 119 13.88 20.16 8.38
C THR A 119 14.47 19.95 6.99
N ASN A 120 15.66 20.50 6.73
CA ASN A 120 16.35 20.31 5.45
C ASN A 120 16.71 18.85 5.18
N SER A 121 17.09 18.07 6.21
CA SER A 121 17.32 16.63 6.05
C SER A 121 16.04 15.88 5.65
N LEU A 122 14.92 16.18 6.32
CA LEU A 122 13.62 15.58 6.01
C LEU A 122 13.14 15.95 4.60
N ILE A 123 13.36 17.18 4.15
CA ILE A 123 13.09 17.62 2.77
C ILE A 123 13.92 16.84 1.77
N ASN A 124 15.24 16.72 2.00
CA ASN A 124 16.13 15.96 1.12
C ASN A 124 15.77 14.47 1.03
N ARG A 125 15.13 13.92 2.06
CA ARG A 125 14.62 12.55 2.10
C ARG A 125 13.22 12.41 1.49
N GLY A 126 12.60 13.51 1.05
CA GLY A 126 11.23 13.52 0.53
C GLY A 126 10.17 13.20 1.60
N LEU A 127 10.49 13.42 2.88
CA LEU A 127 9.56 13.21 4.00
C LEU A 127 8.81 14.48 4.36
N ILE A 128 9.37 15.65 4.04
CA ILE A 128 8.69 16.93 4.06
C ILE A 128 8.64 17.47 2.63
N GLU A 129 7.46 17.89 2.20
CA GLU A 129 7.26 18.57 0.94
C GLU A 129 7.01 20.06 1.18
N LEU A 130 7.59 20.90 0.32
CA LEU A 130 7.26 22.31 0.26
C LEU A 130 5.95 22.44 -0.52
N THR A 131 4.89 22.86 0.16
CA THR A 131 3.60 23.06 -0.49
C THR A 131 3.32 24.55 -0.64
N GLU A 132 2.95 24.95 -1.86
CA GLU A 132 2.25 26.21 -2.10
C GLU A 132 0.76 25.90 -2.07
N ASN A 133 0.12 26.15 -0.93
CA ASN A 133 -1.28 25.83 -0.79
C ASN A 133 -2.11 26.75 -1.71
N SER A 134 -2.91 26.18 -2.61
CA SER A 134 -3.66 26.98 -3.61
C SER A 134 -4.77 27.84 -2.97
N TYR A 135 -5.14 27.54 -1.73
CA TYR A 135 -6.25 28.17 -1.01
C TYR A 135 -5.83 29.16 0.08
N CYS A 136 -4.57 29.12 0.51
CA CYS A 136 -3.95 30.08 1.42
C CYS A 136 -2.63 30.50 0.78
N SER A 137 -2.45 31.79 0.51
CA SER A 137 -1.24 32.36 -0.13
C SER A 137 0.05 32.24 0.70
N ARG A 138 0.15 31.23 1.58
CA ARG A 138 1.30 30.94 2.41
C ARG A 138 1.84 29.58 2.00
N ALA A 139 3.05 29.60 1.47
CA ALA A 139 3.86 28.42 1.32
C ALA A 139 4.24 27.87 2.71
N GLY A 140 4.42 26.57 2.81
CA GLY A 140 4.67 25.90 4.08
C GLY A 140 5.28 24.51 3.92
N TYR A 141 5.51 23.87 5.05
CA TYR A 141 6.06 22.52 5.12
C TYR A 141 4.94 21.52 5.39
N CYS A 142 4.87 20.47 4.57
CA CYS A 142 3.94 19.37 4.72
C CYS A 142 4.71 18.09 5.04
N LEU A 143 4.54 17.56 6.24
CA LEU A 143 5.08 16.26 6.61
C LEU A 143 4.23 15.16 5.94
N ASN A 144 4.90 14.13 5.42
CA ASN A 144 4.25 12.97 4.84
C ASN A 144 3.17 12.41 5.80
N GLU A 145 1.94 12.30 5.31
CA GLU A 145 0.78 11.92 6.12
C GLU A 145 0.93 10.54 6.77
N ASP A 146 1.50 9.58 6.06
CA ASP A 146 1.74 8.24 6.60
C ASP A 146 2.76 8.28 7.75
N LEU A 147 3.82 9.07 7.60
CA LEU A 147 4.83 9.26 8.64
C LEU A 147 4.26 10.01 9.85
N PHE A 148 3.46 11.05 9.63
CA PHE A 148 2.77 11.79 10.69
C PHE A 148 1.85 10.89 11.51
N ASN A 149 0.95 10.15 10.85
CA ASN A 149 0.04 9.22 11.51
C ASN A 149 0.79 8.13 12.29
N PHE A 150 1.88 7.62 11.71
CA PHE A 150 2.75 6.67 12.40
C PHE A 150 3.39 7.28 13.66
N ALA A 151 3.94 8.49 13.57
CA ALA A 151 4.55 9.21 14.68
C ALA A 151 3.53 9.49 15.80
N VAL A 152 2.33 9.98 15.47
CA VAL A 152 1.21 10.15 16.43
C VAL A 152 0.93 8.84 17.17
N SER A 153 0.85 7.72 16.44
CA SER A 153 0.55 6.41 17.04
C SER A 153 1.65 5.89 17.97
N LYS A 154 2.93 6.20 17.68
CA LYS A 154 4.08 5.81 18.51
C LYS A 154 4.22 6.71 19.72
N MET A 155 4.08 8.02 19.55
CA MET A 155 4.23 9.01 20.62
C MET A 155 3.05 8.99 21.60
N SER A 156 1.83 8.72 21.14
CA SER A 156 0.66 8.51 22.00
C SER A 156 0.82 7.29 22.92
N LYS A 157 1.43 6.19 22.43
CA LYS A 157 1.72 5.00 23.25
C LYS A 157 2.76 5.24 24.33
N THR A 158 3.70 6.16 24.11
CA THR A 158 4.74 6.52 25.09
C THR A 158 4.16 7.32 26.26
N ASN A 159 3.14 8.15 26.04
CA ASN A 159 2.49 8.95 27.10
C ASN A 159 1.44 8.18 27.93
N SER A 160 1.15 6.92 27.60
CA SER A 160 0.17 6.08 28.30
C SER A 160 0.79 4.99 29.20
N ASN A 161 2.12 4.98 29.34
CA ASN A 161 2.88 4.12 30.26
C ASN A 161 3.60 4.97 31.31
#